data_AF-A0A8T0NNR1-F1
#
_entry.id   AF-A0A8T0NNR1-F1
#
_cell.length_a   1.000
_cell.length_b   1.000
_cell.length_c   1.000
_cell.angle_alpha   90.00
_cell.angle_beta   90.00
_cell.angle_gamma   90.00
#
_symmetry.space_group_name_H-M   'P 1'
#
loop_
_entity.id
_entity.type
_entity.pdbx_description
1 polymer ?
#
loop_
_entity_poly.entity_id
_entity_poly.type
_entity_poly.pdbx_seq_one_letter_code
_entity_poly.pdbx_strand_id
1 'polypeptide(L)'
;MRGRNDAGQSKRPIVLCCMMIVCLCLLFLYFSGSNGQAKSTAFEYGTKFSRTLGWGSDDGEDGSEESIFGTGDADDIKPKSFPVCDDRHSELIPCLDRNLIYQMRLKLDLNLMEHYERHCPPPERRFNCLIPPPHVYKVPIKWPKSRDVVWKANIPHTHLAKEKSDQNWMVEAGEKIKFPGGGTHFHHGADKYISNIANMLNFKDNNINNEGMLRTVLDVGCGVASFGGYLLSSNVIAMSLAPNDVHQNQIQFALERGIPAYLGVLGTKRLPYPSRSFELAHCSRCRIDWLQRDGILLLELDRLLRPGGYFAYSSPEAYAQDEEDLRIWKEMSALVERMCWKIAEKRNQTVIWVKPLNNDCYRRRAFGTKPPLCKTGDDPDSVWGVPMEACITPYPEQMHRDGGTGLAPWPARLTTPPPRLADLYVTADTFEKDTVS
;
A
#
# COMPACT_ATOMS: atom_id res chain seq x y z
N MET A 1 -52.48 68.18 33.97
CA MET A 1 -52.27 68.68 32.59
C MET A 1 -51.02 67.97 32.05
N ARG A 2 -51.17 66.94 31.22
CA ARG A 2 -51.03 66.97 29.75
C ARG A 2 -49.70 67.58 29.27
N GLY A 3 -48.84 66.75 28.67
CA GLY A 3 -47.68 67.16 27.86
C GLY A 3 -46.79 65.96 27.50
N ARG A 4 -46.87 65.49 26.25
CA ARG A 4 -46.24 64.30 25.67
C ARG A 4 -45.31 64.76 24.53
N ASN A 5 -44.15 64.10 24.41
CA ASN A 5 -43.28 63.86 23.23
C ASN A 5 -42.66 65.03 22.44
N ASP A 6 -41.35 64.96 22.15
CA ASP A 6 -40.93 64.40 20.85
C ASP A 6 -39.48 63.92 20.76
N ALA A 7 -39.29 63.01 19.82
CA ALA A 7 -38.16 62.10 19.63
C ALA A 7 -37.02 62.66 18.76
N GLY A 8 -35.81 62.13 18.97
CA GLY A 8 -34.67 62.25 18.05
C GLY A 8 -33.81 60.98 18.08
N GLN A 9 -34.25 59.93 17.37
CA GLN A 9 -33.51 58.66 17.22
C GLN A 9 -32.25 58.84 16.35
N SER A 10 -31.08 58.50 16.88
CA SER A 10 -29.82 58.53 16.14
C SER A 10 -29.62 57.24 15.32
N LYS A 11 -29.53 57.39 13.99
CA LYS A 11 -29.34 56.32 12.99
C LYS A 11 -27.92 55.72 12.96
N ARG A 12 -27.08 55.94 13.98
CA ARG A 12 -25.67 55.54 13.99
C ARG A 12 -25.39 54.04 14.14
N PRO A 13 -26.15 53.22 14.89
CA PRO A 13 -25.80 51.80 15.05
C PRO A 13 -26.19 50.94 13.83
N ILE A 14 -27.21 51.37 13.07
CA ILE A 14 -27.69 50.64 11.88
C ILE A 14 -26.68 50.76 10.73
N VAL A 15 -26.09 51.94 10.54
CA VAL A 15 -25.08 52.18 9.48
C VAL A 15 -23.82 51.34 9.72
N LEU A 16 -23.38 51.21 10.97
CA LEU A 16 -22.22 50.38 11.33
C LEU A 16 -22.47 48.88 11.08
N CYS A 17 -23.66 48.37 11.42
CA CYS A 17 -24.02 46.99 11.11
C CYS A 17 -24.10 46.73 9.59
N CYS A 18 -24.67 47.65 8.81
CA CYS A 18 -24.73 47.50 7.36
C CYS A 18 -23.33 47.46 6.72
N MET A 19 -22.39 48.31 7.17
CA MET A 19 -21.02 48.31 6.66
C MET A 19 -20.27 47.00 6.97
N MET A 20 -20.48 46.42 8.16
CA MET A 20 -19.88 45.14 8.52
C MET A 20 -20.40 43.97 7.67
N ILE A 21 -21.70 43.96 7.36
CA ILE A 21 -22.30 42.93 6.50
C ILE A 21 -21.74 43.05 5.07
N VAL A 22 -21.63 44.27 4.54
CA VAL A 22 -21.06 44.50 3.20
C VAL A 22 -19.60 44.03 3.13
N CYS A 23 -18.78 44.33 4.14
CA CYS A 23 -17.40 43.84 4.20
C CYS A 23 -17.31 42.30 4.24
N LEU A 24 -18.19 41.63 4.99
CA LEU A 24 -18.23 40.16 5.05
C LEU A 24 -18.70 39.55 3.73
N CYS A 25 -19.67 40.16 3.04
CA CYS A 25 -20.10 39.74 1.71
C CYS A 25 -18.99 39.92 0.66
N LEU A 26 -18.24 41.02 0.71
CA LEU A 26 -17.11 41.26 -0.20
C LEU A 26 -15.95 40.28 0.05
N LEU A 27 -15.65 39.94 1.32
CA LEU A 27 -14.70 38.89 1.65
C LEU A 27 -15.18 37.52 1.15
N PHE A 28 -16.46 37.19 1.33
CA PHE A 28 -17.02 35.93 0.84
C PHE A 28 -16.96 35.83 -0.69
N LEU A 29 -17.23 36.92 -1.41
CA LEU A 29 -17.10 36.97 -2.88
C LEU A 29 -15.63 36.90 -3.33
N TYR A 30 -14.71 37.53 -2.62
CA TYR A 30 -13.27 37.44 -2.91
C TYR A 30 -12.74 36.01 -2.73
N PHE A 31 -13.13 35.32 -1.65
CA PHE A 31 -12.72 33.93 -1.41
C PHE A 31 -13.49 32.93 -2.30
N SER A 32 -14.73 33.23 -2.69
CA SER A 32 -15.50 32.37 -3.60
C SER A 32 -15.13 32.55 -5.08
N GLY A 33 -14.55 33.70 -5.45
CA GLY A 33 -14.06 34.00 -6.81
C GLY A 33 -12.70 33.37 -7.15
N SER A 34 -12.03 32.73 -6.19
CA SER A 34 -10.72 32.08 -6.37
C SER A 34 -10.81 30.57 -6.66
N ASN A 35 -12.01 29.98 -6.76
CA ASN A 35 -12.19 28.56 -7.08
C ASN A 35 -12.54 28.37 -8.56
N GLY A 36 -11.55 28.60 -9.41
CA GLY A 36 -11.56 28.11 -10.79
C GLY A 36 -11.49 26.58 -10.80
N GLN A 37 -12.39 25.95 -11.56
CA GLN A 37 -12.44 24.50 -11.79
C GLN A 37 -11.07 23.94 -12.20
N ALA A 38 -10.39 23.24 -11.28
CA ALA A 38 -9.34 22.30 -11.64
C ALA A 38 -10.01 21.00 -12.12
N LYS A 39 -10.36 20.95 -13.40
CA LYS A 39 -10.63 19.67 -14.07
C LYS A 39 -9.33 18.85 -14.07
N SER A 40 -9.46 17.61 -13.59
CA SER A 40 -8.48 16.52 -13.68
C SER A 40 -7.63 16.58 -14.96
N THR A 41 -6.33 16.87 -14.81
CA THR A 41 -5.30 16.76 -15.86
C THR A 41 -4.39 15.55 -15.66
N ALA A 42 -4.79 14.59 -14.82
CA ALA A 42 -4.02 13.36 -14.60
C ALA A 42 -3.96 12.46 -15.86
N PHE A 43 -4.96 12.56 -16.75
CA PHE A 43 -5.06 11.73 -17.97
C PHE A 43 -4.17 12.22 -19.12
N GLU A 44 -3.88 13.53 -19.20
CA GLU A 44 -3.05 14.12 -20.26
C GLU A 44 -1.53 13.96 -20.01
N TYR A 45 -1.12 13.76 -18.76
CA TYR A 45 0.30 13.59 -18.43
C TYR A 45 0.80 12.16 -18.77
N GLY A 46 -0.09 11.15 -18.67
CA GLY A 46 0.24 9.76 -18.98
C GLY A 46 0.48 9.50 -20.47
N THR A 47 -0.30 10.13 -21.34
CA THR A 47 -0.20 9.98 -22.80
C THR A 47 1.01 10.70 -23.41
N LYS A 48 1.48 11.80 -22.81
CA LYS A 48 2.73 12.48 -23.23
C LYS A 48 4.00 11.74 -22.80
N PHE A 49 3.99 11.07 -21.65
CA PHE A 49 5.15 10.32 -21.17
C PHE A 49 5.43 9.07 -22.03
N SER A 50 4.38 8.35 -22.45
CA SER A 50 4.52 7.12 -23.26
C SER A 50 5.06 7.34 -24.68
N ARG A 51 4.91 8.53 -25.27
CA ARG A 51 5.47 8.85 -26.60
C ARG A 51 6.94 9.29 -26.57
N THR A 52 7.46 9.65 -25.39
CA THR A 52 8.83 10.17 -25.24
C THR A 52 9.86 9.06 -25.01
N LEU A 53 9.43 7.88 -24.54
CA LEU A 53 10.31 6.73 -24.34
C LEU A 53 10.07 5.70 -25.46
N GLY A 54 10.72 5.91 -26.60
CA GLY A 54 10.84 4.92 -27.65
C GLY A 54 11.62 3.70 -27.14
N TRP A 55 10.91 2.68 -26.65
CA TRP A 55 11.44 1.34 -26.44
C TRP A 55 11.11 0.49 -27.65
N GLY A 56 11.99 0.56 -28.65
CA GLY A 56 12.05 -0.36 -29.78
C GLY A 56 13.40 -1.08 -29.76
N SER A 57 13.36 -2.38 -30.00
CA SER A 57 14.49 -3.32 -29.97
C SER A 57 15.70 -2.88 -30.80
N ASP A 58 16.86 -3.21 -30.25
CA ASP A 58 18.20 -3.01 -30.80
C ASP A 58 18.52 -4.12 -31.83
N ASP A 59 18.82 -3.74 -33.07
CA ASP A 59 19.62 -4.52 -34.03
C ASP A 59 20.62 -3.53 -34.64
N GLY A 60 21.91 -3.84 -34.52
CA GLY A 60 22.99 -2.88 -34.73
C GLY A 60 23.45 -2.69 -36.17
N GLU A 61 24.09 -1.55 -36.44
CA GLU A 61 25.39 -1.37 -37.13
C GLU A 61 25.74 0.12 -37.21
N ASP A 62 27.04 0.40 -37.37
CA ASP A 62 27.73 1.69 -37.34
C ASP A 62 27.15 2.81 -38.23
N GLY A 63 27.33 4.06 -37.77
CA GLY A 63 27.78 5.15 -38.64
C GLY A 63 26.87 6.37 -38.82
N SER A 64 27.46 7.53 -38.53
CA SER A 64 27.13 8.90 -38.96
C SER A 64 25.91 9.62 -38.38
N GLU A 65 26.20 10.71 -37.69
CA GLU A 65 25.28 11.79 -37.32
C GLU A 65 24.69 12.43 -38.58
N GLU A 66 23.38 12.28 -38.80
CA GLU A 66 22.58 13.28 -39.51
C GLU A 66 21.22 13.44 -38.81
N SER A 67 21.01 14.65 -38.30
CA SER A 67 19.76 15.11 -37.71
C SER A 67 18.69 15.24 -38.79
N ILE A 68 17.71 14.33 -38.79
CA ILE A 68 16.43 14.54 -39.47
C ILE A 68 15.39 14.72 -38.38
N PHE A 69 14.94 15.95 -38.15
CA PHE A 69 13.51 16.30 -38.08
C PHE A 69 13.39 17.83 -38.04
N GLY A 70 12.88 18.37 -39.16
CA GLY A 70 12.54 19.77 -39.31
C GLY A 70 11.17 20.12 -38.72
N THR A 71 11.16 21.29 -38.09
CA THR A 71 10.09 22.31 -38.07
C THR A 71 8.70 21.92 -37.59
N GLY A 72 8.48 22.17 -36.31
CA GLY A 72 7.23 22.68 -35.74
C GLY A 72 7.58 23.21 -34.35
N ASP A 73 7.27 24.49 -34.06
CA ASP A 73 7.67 25.23 -32.85
C ASP A 73 7.62 24.38 -31.57
N ALA A 74 8.76 23.79 -31.24
CA ALA A 74 9.01 23.17 -29.96
C ALA A 74 9.63 24.26 -29.10
N ASP A 75 8.85 24.80 -28.16
CA ASP A 75 9.45 25.40 -26.98
C ASP A 75 10.52 24.43 -26.48
N ASP A 76 11.77 24.88 -26.53
CA ASP A 76 12.96 24.14 -26.13
C ASP A 76 12.83 23.77 -24.65
N ILE A 77 12.20 22.62 -24.36
CA ILE A 77 12.16 22.05 -23.02
C ILE A 77 13.56 21.55 -22.72
N LYS A 78 14.46 22.47 -22.33
CA LYS A 78 15.74 22.10 -21.76
C LYS A 78 15.46 21.29 -20.49
N PRO A 79 15.84 20.00 -20.42
CA PRO A 79 15.69 19.25 -19.20
C PRO A 79 16.51 19.95 -18.12
N LYS A 80 15.86 20.33 -17.01
CA LYS A 80 16.59 20.88 -15.86
C LYS A 80 17.53 19.80 -15.34
N SER A 81 18.83 20.06 -15.40
CA SER A 81 19.82 19.18 -14.80
C SER A 81 19.72 19.26 -13.28
N PHE A 82 19.51 18.14 -12.61
CA PHE A 82 19.58 18.07 -11.15
C PHE A 82 21.05 17.96 -10.71
N PRO A 83 21.50 18.77 -9.73
CA PRO A 83 22.83 18.62 -9.15
C PRO A 83 22.97 17.28 -8.43
N VAL A 84 24.19 16.81 -8.20
CA VAL A 84 24.46 15.60 -7.41
C VAL A 84 24.48 15.95 -5.91
N CYS A 85 23.81 15.16 -5.08
CA CYS A 85 23.84 15.29 -3.63
C CYS A 85 25.18 14.81 -3.07
N ASP A 86 25.55 15.32 -1.89
CA ASP A 86 26.60 14.72 -1.05
C ASP A 86 26.24 13.26 -0.70
N ASP A 87 27.23 12.37 -0.75
CA ASP A 87 27.11 10.92 -0.59
C ASP A 87 26.63 10.50 0.81
N ARG A 88 26.77 11.37 1.81
CA ARG A 88 26.21 11.18 3.16
C ARG A 88 24.69 11.00 3.17
N HIS A 89 23.99 11.41 2.10
CA HIS A 89 22.54 11.26 1.98
C HIS A 89 22.13 9.92 1.32
N SER A 90 23.07 9.01 1.05
CA SER A 90 22.80 7.70 0.45
C SER A 90 21.77 6.85 1.22
N GLU A 91 21.69 7.03 2.54
CA GLU A 91 20.72 6.33 3.40
C GLU A 91 19.52 7.20 3.79
N LEU A 92 19.45 8.44 3.30
CA LEU A 92 18.36 9.34 3.60
C LEU A 92 17.08 8.90 2.87
N ILE A 93 16.03 8.65 3.63
CA ILE A 93 14.68 8.40 3.10
C ILE A 93 13.83 9.63 3.44
N PRO A 94 13.58 10.56 2.49
CA PRO A 94 13.11 11.92 2.81
C PRO A 94 11.88 12.00 3.71
N CYS A 95 10.92 11.08 3.58
CA CYS A 95 9.71 11.09 4.42
C CYS A 95 9.73 10.06 5.55
N LEU A 96 10.80 9.28 5.72
CA LEU A 96 10.94 8.29 6.78
C LEU A 96 12.21 8.54 7.62
N ASP A 97 12.71 9.77 7.57
CA ASP A 97 13.87 10.20 8.34
C ASP A 97 13.46 10.48 9.80
N ARG A 98 13.97 9.65 10.72
CA ARG A 98 13.73 9.83 12.16
C ARG A 98 14.37 11.09 12.70
N ASN A 99 15.46 11.58 12.11
CA ASN A 99 16.09 12.83 12.54
C ASN A 99 15.17 14.03 12.27
N LEU A 100 14.43 14.02 11.17
CA LEU A 100 13.45 15.03 10.85
C LEU A 100 12.37 15.16 11.94
N ILE A 101 11.90 14.03 12.50
CA ILE A 101 10.90 14.02 13.59
C ILE A 101 11.42 14.84 14.78
N TYR A 102 12.67 14.62 15.19
CA TYR A 102 13.30 15.36 16.29
C TYR A 102 13.52 16.84 15.95
N GLN A 103 14.02 17.13 14.74
CA GLN A 103 14.28 18.50 14.29
C GLN A 103 12.99 19.34 14.19
N MET A 104 11.89 18.71 13.78
CA MET A 104 10.57 19.36 13.66
C MET A 104 9.77 19.32 14.97
N ARG A 105 10.28 18.65 16.02
CA ARG A 105 9.61 18.47 17.32
C ARG A 105 8.18 17.92 17.16
N LEU A 106 8.01 16.96 16.24
CA LEU A 106 6.71 16.35 16.02
C LEU A 106 6.29 15.59 17.28
N LYS A 107 5.05 15.81 17.71
CA LYS A 107 4.44 15.08 18.82
C LYS A 107 3.74 13.86 18.24
N LEU A 108 4.45 12.74 18.25
CA LEU A 108 3.97 11.47 17.71
C LEU A 108 3.64 10.51 18.84
N ASP A 109 2.60 9.71 18.66
CA ASP A 109 2.31 8.57 19.52
C ASP A 109 3.16 7.36 19.09
N LEU A 110 4.18 7.06 19.88
CA LEU A 110 5.09 5.95 19.61
C LEU A 110 4.41 4.59 19.76
N ASN A 111 3.35 4.48 20.58
CA ASN A 111 2.61 3.24 20.76
C ASN A 111 1.79 2.90 19.51
N LEU A 112 1.42 3.91 18.73
CA LEU A 112 0.69 3.75 17.46
C LEU A 112 1.61 3.66 16.25
N MET A 113 2.93 3.56 16.47
CA MET A 113 3.94 3.45 15.42
C MET A 113 3.98 4.66 14.47
N GLU A 114 3.46 5.82 14.89
CA GLU A 114 3.44 7.04 14.06
C GLU A 114 4.84 7.46 13.61
N HIS A 115 5.88 7.13 14.36
CA HIS A 115 7.28 7.41 14.02
C HIS A 115 7.83 6.61 12.83
N TYR A 116 7.14 5.56 12.39
CA TYR A 116 7.43 4.83 11.15
C TYR A 116 6.53 5.25 9.98
N GLU A 117 5.59 6.16 10.21
CA GLU A 117 4.78 6.76 9.15
C GLU A 117 5.54 7.85 8.40
N ARG A 118 4.97 8.26 7.27
CA ARG A 118 5.58 9.28 6.40
C ARG A 118 5.45 10.67 7.01
N HIS A 119 6.57 11.27 7.38
CA HIS A 119 6.70 12.67 7.79
C HIS A 119 7.65 13.37 6.82
N CYS A 120 7.13 14.15 5.89
CA CYS A 120 7.94 14.76 4.84
C CYS A 120 8.45 16.16 5.25
N PRO A 121 9.67 16.55 4.84
CA PRO A 121 10.22 17.86 5.13
C PRO A 121 9.43 18.98 4.44
N PRO A 122 9.38 20.17 5.05
CA PRO A 122 8.81 21.35 4.42
C PRO A 122 9.61 21.71 3.15
N PRO A 123 9.02 22.43 2.18
CA PRO A 123 9.63 22.68 0.88
C PRO A 123 11.08 23.20 0.94
N GLU A 124 11.39 24.03 1.94
CA GLU A 124 12.71 24.66 2.11
C GLU A 124 13.80 23.68 2.55
N ARG A 125 13.42 22.52 3.09
CA ARG A 125 14.33 21.45 3.53
C ARG A 125 14.37 20.26 2.56
N ARG A 126 13.68 20.35 1.42
CA ARG A 126 13.68 19.29 0.41
C ARG A 126 14.95 19.37 -0.43
N PHE A 127 15.63 18.23 -0.55
CA PHE A 127 16.75 18.08 -1.47
C PHE A 127 16.22 18.00 -2.90
N ASN A 128 16.74 18.84 -3.80
CA ASN A 128 16.48 18.80 -5.24
C ASN A 128 17.77 18.39 -5.96
N CYS A 129 18.31 17.22 -5.63
CA CYS A 129 19.55 16.68 -6.17
C CYS A 129 19.46 15.15 -6.36
N LEU A 130 20.33 14.59 -7.18
CA LEU A 130 20.46 13.14 -7.42
C LEU A 130 21.43 12.55 -6.41
N ILE A 131 20.98 11.57 -5.63
CA ILE A 131 21.84 10.84 -4.69
C ILE A 131 22.71 9.87 -5.50
N PRO A 132 24.06 9.96 -5.41
CA PRO A 132 24.92 9.04 -6.12
C PRO A 132 24.81 7.63 -5.52
N PRO A 133 24.98 6.56 -6.34
CA PRO A 133 25.08 5.21 -5.81
C PRO A 133 26.33 5.07 -4.92
N PRO A 134 26.33 4.18 -3.92
CA PRO A 134 27.52 3.89 -3.13
C PRO A 134 28.71 3.49 -4.01
N HIS A 135 29.93 3.89 -3.65
CA HIS A 135 31.15 3.66 -4.46
C HIS A 135 31.40 2.20 -4.87
N VAL A 136 30.95 1.25 -4.06
CA VAL A 136 31.12 -0.19 -4.28
C VAL A 136 29.88 -0.87 -4.87
N TYR A 137 28.84 -0.10 -5.19
CA TYR A 137 27.59 -0.62 -5.71
C TYR A 137 27.84 -1.32 -7.06
N LYS A 138 27.28 -2.52 -7.20
CA LYS A 138 27.35 -3.34 -8.40
C LYS A 138 26.00 -3.36 -9.09
N VAL A 139 26.01 -3.48 -10.43
CA VAL A 139 24.77 -3.71 -11.19
C VAL A 139 24.02 -4.92 -10.61
N PRO A 140 22.73 -4.78 -10.25
CA PRO A 140 21.95 -5.88 -9.67
C PRO A 140 21.99 -7.14 -10.52
N ILE A 141 22.02 -8.30 -9.86
CA ILE A 141 21.90 -9.59 -10.53
C ILE A 141 20.53 -9.63 -11.22
N LYS A 142 20.46 -10.11 -12.46
CA LYS A 142 19.18 -10.19 -13.18
C LYS A 142 18.31 -11.33 -12.66
N TRP A 143 16.99 -11.12 -12.70
CA TRP A 143 15.99 -12.17 -12.49
C TRP A 143 16.19 -13.31 -13.53
N PRO A 144 15.99 -14.59 -13.18
CA PRO A 144 15.52 -15.14 -11.90
C PRO A 144 16.61 -15.40 -10.86
N LYS A 145 17.90 -15.25 -11.20
CA LYS A 145 19.01 -15.53 -10.26
C LYS A 145 18.98 -14.60 -9.04
N SER A 146 18.52 -13.37 -9.23
CA SER A 146 18.34 -12.38 -8.18
C SER A 146 17.39 -12.84 -7.07
N ARG A 147 16.46 -13.77 -7.35
CA ARG A 147 15.58 -14.35 -6.33
C ARG A 147 16.39 -14.90 -5.15
N ASP A 148 17.48 -15.61 -5.42
CA ASP A 148 18.20 -16.35 -4.39
C ASP A 148 19.57 -15.77 -4.08
N VAL A 149 20.06 -14.80 -4.87
CA VAL A 149 21.42 -14.27 -4.71
C VAL A 149 21.48 -12.79 -5.07
N VAL A 150 22.11 -11.99 -4.20
CA VAL A 150 22.43 -10.57 -4.45
C VAL A 150 23.89 -10.26 -4.15
N TRP A 151 24.36 -9.09 -4.58
CA TRP A 151 25.69 -8.59 -4.23
C TRP A 151 25.72 -8.10 -2.78
N LYS A 152 26.73 -8.53 -2.03
CA LYS A 152 26.96 -8.04 -0.66
C LYS A 152 27.21 -6.53 -0.65
N ALA A 153 27.91 -6.02 -1.67
CA ALA A 153 28.25 -4.60 -1.79
C ALA A 153 27.04 -3.67 -2.00
N ASN A 154 25.88 -4.21 -2.41
CA ASN A 154 24.65 -3.45 -2.58
C ASN A 154 23.83 -3.34 -1.29
N ILE A 155 24.23 -4.04 -0.23
CA ILE A 155 23.57 -4.06 1.07
C ILE A 155 24.47 -3.39 2.11
N PRO A 156 24.20 -2.15 2.51
CA PRO A 156 25.09 -1.38 3.39
C PRO A 156 25.19 -1.96 4.81
N HIS A 157 24.15 -2.65 5.30
CA HIS A 157 24.08 -3.21 6.66
C HIS A 157 23.74 -4.71 6.65
N THR A 158 24.74 -5.58 6.81
CA THR A 158 24.51 -7.05 6.80
C THR A 158 24.28 -7.65 8.19
N HIS A 159 24.03 -6.83 9.22
CA HIS A 159 23.90 -7.31 10.61
C HIS A 159 22.79 -8.38 10.79
N LEU A 160 21.70 -8.25 10.03
CA LEU A 160 20.60 -9.23 10.02
C LEU A 160 21.07 -10.65 9.64
N ALA A 161 22.12 -10.77 8.82
CA ALA A 161 22.70 -12.07 8.46
C ALA A 161 23.28 -12.80 9.67
N LYS A 162 23.84 -12.05 10.64
CA LYS A 162 24.39 -12.61 11.88
C LYS A 162 23.28 -12.96 12.86
N GLU A 163 22.33 -12.04 13.06
CA GLU A 163 21.23 -12.19 14.03
C GLU A 163 20.23 -13.31 13.68
N LYS A 164 20.05 -13.63 12.39
CA LYS A 164 19.06 -14.62 11.90
C LYS A 164 19.70 -15.80 11.17
N SER A 165 20.96 -16.06 11.47
CA SER A 165 21.74 -17.15 10.85
C SER A 165 21.16 -18.54 11.15
N ASP A 166 20.51 -18.72 12.30
CA ASP A 166 19.84 -19.94 12.76
C ASP A 166 18.58 -20.30 11.94
N GLN A 167 17.94 -19.30 11.33
CA GLN A 167 16.66 -19.47 10.63
C GLN A 167 16.82 -19.64 9.12
N ASN A 168 18.05 -19.72 8.61
CA ASN A 168 18.36 -19.79 7.18
C ASN A 168 17.72 -18.65 6.37
N TRP A 169 17.64 -17.44 6.94
CA TRP A 169 17.09 -16.30 6.21
C TRP A 169 18.04 -15.85 5.10
N MET A 170 19.34 -15.82 5.40
CA MET A 170 20.39 -15.47 4.44
C MET A 170 21.73 -16.07 4.85
N VAL A 171 22.61 -16.27 3.87
CA VAL A 171 23.97 -16.79 4.06
C VAL A 171 24.95 -15.90 3.32
N GLU A 172 25.95 -15.37 4.02
CA GLU A 172 27.05 -14.65 3.37
C GLU A 172 27.97 -15.66 2.65
N ALA A 173 28.24 -15.44 1.37
CA ALA A 173 29.03 -16.31 0.51
C ALA A 173 30.01 -15.48 -0.35
N GLY A 174 31.12 -15.07 0.27
CA GLY A 174 32.12 -14.20 -0.35
C GLY A 174 31.53 -12.83 -0.68
N GLU A 175 31.56 -12.44 -1.96
CA GLU A 175 30.99 -11.17 -2.44
C GLU A 175 29.45 -11.17 -2.59
N LYS A 176 28.79 -12.28 -2.27
CA LYS A 176 27.36 -12.48 -2.49
C LYS A 176 26.64 -12.83 -1.19
N ILE A 177 25.35 -12.50 -1.14
CA ILE A 177 24.44 -12.97 -0.10
C ILE A 177 23.45 -13.92 -0.76
N LYS A 178 23.27 -15.11 -0.18
CA LYS A 178 22.34 -16.15 -0.65
C LYS A 178 21.09 -16.17 0.23
N PHE A 179 19.93 -16.39 -0.37
CA PHE A 179 18.63 -16.52 0.29
C PHE A 179 18.09 -17.93 0.03
N PRO A 180 18.28 -18.89 0.96
CA PRO A 180 17.88 -20.27 0.75
C PRO A 180 16.35 -20.48 0.89
N GLY A 181 15.58 -19.39 1.02
CA GLY A 181 14.13 -19.45 1.17
C GLY A 181 13.66 -19.81 2.58
N GLY A 182 14.53 -19.74 3.60
CA GLY A 182 14.17 -19.96 5.00
C GLY A 182 13.45 -18.77 5.62
N GLY A 183 12.78 -19.03 6.75
CA GLY A 183 11.93 -18.10 7.47
C GLY A 183 11.58 -18.64 8.85
N THR A 184 11.03 -17.80 9.73
CA THR A 184 10.66 -18.22 11.09
C THR A 184 9.65 -19.37 11.13
N HIS A 185 8.67 -19.41 10.20
CA HIS A 185 7.66 -20.47 10.12
C HIS A 185 7.83 -21.40 8.89
N PHE A 186 8.86 -21.19 8.09
CA PHE A 186 9.15 -22.01 6.90
C PHE A 186 10.59 -22.51 6.90
N HIS A 187 10.96 -23.20 7.99
CA HIS A 187 12.27 -23.82 8.21
C HIS A 187 12.71 -24.78 7.08
N HIS A 188 11.74 -25.38 6.38
CA HIS A 188 11.99 -26.33 5.30
C HIS A 188 11.94 -25.73 3.89
N GLY A 189 11.76 -24.41 3.78
CA GLY A 189 11.66 -23.65 2.52
C GLY A 189 10.30 -22.98 2.31
N ALA A 190 10.33 -21.77 1.77
CA ALA A 190 9.14 -20.99 1.42
C ALA A 190 8.27 -21.66 0.36
N ASP A 191 8.86 -22.41 -0.58
CA ASP A 191 8.18 -23.23 -1.58
C ASP A 191 7.23 -24.26 -0.94
N LYS A 192 7.71 -25.01 0.05
CA LYS A 192 6.91 -26.02 0.76
C LYS A 192 5.82 -25.38 1.59
N TYR A 193 6.12 -24.25 2.21
CA TYR A 193 5.14 -23.49 2.98
C TYR A 193 4.00 -22.95 2.09
N ILE A 194 4.33 -22.38 0.93
CA ILE A 194 3.34 -21.94 -0.07
C ILE A 194 2.50 -23.13 -0.56
N SER A 195 3.14 -24.26 -0.85
CA SER A 195 2.45 -25.49 -1.27
C SER A 195 1.51 -26.01 -0.16
N ASN A 196 1.90 -25.90 1.11
CA ASN A 196 1.08 -26.27 2.24
C ASN A 196 -0.13 -25.34 2.41
N ILE A 197 0.01 -24.03 2.20
CA ILE A 197 -1.13 -23.10 2.20
C ILE A 197 -2.12 -23.49 1.09
N ALA A 198 -1.63 -23.76 -0.11
CA ALA A 198 -2.47 -24.19 -1.22
C ALA A 198 -3.18 -25.52 -0.91
N ASN A 199 -2.49 -26.46 -0.27
CA ASN A 199 -3.08 -27.72 0.20
C ASN A 199 -4.17 -27.48 1.26
N MET A 200 -3.93 -26.61 2.24
CA MET A 200 -4.89 -26.25 3.28
C MET A 200 -6.18 -25.68 2.67
N LEU A 201 -6.07 -24.93 1.57
CA LEU A 201 -7.20 -24.37 0.84
C LEU A 201 -7.80 -25.32 -0.21
N ASN A 202 -7.30 -26.56 -0.30
CA ASN A 202 -7.68 -27.56 -1.30
C ASN A 202 -7.54 -27.05 -2.75
N PHE A 203 -6.55 -26.21 -3.02
CA PHE A 203 -6.25 -25.78 -4.38
C PHE A 203 -5.61 -26.91 -5.17
N LYS A 204 -5.98 -27.00 -6.44
CA LYS A 204 -5.53 -28.04 -7.36
C LYS A 204 -4.00 -28.08 -7.44
N ASP A 205 -3.45 -29.30 -7.43
CA ASP A 205 -2.00 -29.58 -7.54
C ASP A 205 -1.13 -28.87 -6.48
N ASN A 206 -1.72 -28.44 -5.36
CA ASN A 206 -1.08 -27.58 -4.35
C ASN A 206 -0.49 -26.30 -4.95
N ASN A 207 -1.09 -25.78 -6.03
CA ASN A 207 -0.66 -24.55 -6.66
C ASN A 207 -1.46 -23.37 -6.08
N ILE A 208 -0.74 -22.45 -5.41
CA ILE A 208 -1.33 -21.28 -4.75
C ILE A 208 -2.05 -20.33 -5.72
N ASN A 209 -1.72 -20.35 -7.01
CA ASN A 209 -2.34 -19.48 -8.02
C ASN A 209 -3.83 -19.75 -8.23
N ASN A 210 -4.30 -20.96 -7.85
CA ASN A 210 -5.70 -21.37 -7.93
C ASN A 210 -6.33 -21.05 -9.30
N GLU A 211 -5.77 -21.63 -10.37
CA GLU A 211 -6.27 -21.45 -11.75
C GLU A 211 -6.33 -19.98 -12.19
N GLY A 212 -5.41 -19.16 -11.68
CA GLY A 212 -5.32 -17.72 -11.98
C GLY A 212 -6.22 -16.83 -11.12
N MET A 213 -7.00 -17.39 -10.19
CA MET A 213 -7.88 -16.61 -9.32
C MET A 213 -7.09 -15.82 -8.27
N LEU A 214 -6.03 -16.40 -7.71
CA LEU A 214 -5.14 -15.75 -6.74
C LEU A 214 -3.92 -15.20 -7.48
N ARG A 215 -3.80 -13.88 -7.56
CA ARG A 215 -2.73 -13.19 -8.31
C ARG A 215 -1.94 -12.21 -7.46
N THR A 216 -2.60 -11.45 -6.59
CA THR A 216 -2.01 -10.39 -5.77
C THR A 216 -2.06 -10.73 -4.29
N VAL A 217 -0.91 -10.57 -3.63
CA VAL A 217 -0.73 -10.86 -2.20
C VAL A 217 -0.19 -9.63 -1.47
N LEU A 218 -0.72 -9.34 -0.29
CA LEU A 218 -0.10 -8.41 0.65
C LEU A 218 0.70 -9.21 1.68
N ASP A 219 2.03 -9.04 1.70
CA ASP A 219 2.93 -9.76 2.61
C ASP A 219 3.42 -8.83 3.71
N VAL A 220 2.76 -8.88 4.87
CA VAL A 220 2.99 -7.98 5.99
C VAL A 220 4.06 -8.55 6.91
N GLY A 221 5.09 -7.74 7.21
CA GLY A 221 6.24 -8.19 7.98
C GLY A 221 7.10 -9.18 7.19
N CYS A 222 7.38 -8.85 5.93
CA CYS A 222 7.97 -9.75 4.95
C CYS A 222 9.39 -10.27 5.28
N GLY A 223 10.07 -9.68 6.26
CA GLY A 223 11.46 -10.01 6.61
C GLY A 223 12.38 -9.78 5.42
N VAL A 224 12.99 -10.84 4.89
CA VAL A 224 13.82 -10.79 3.67
C VAL A 224 13.02 -10.98 2.37
N ALA A 225 11.69 -11.06 2.43
CA ALA A 225 10.76 -11.29 1.32
C ALA A 225 10.89 -12.67 0.63
N SER A 226 11.30 -13.70 1.36
CA SER A 226 11.35 -15.08 0.83
C SER A 226 9.99 -15.59 0.37
N PHE A 227 8.93 -15.33 1.13
CA PHE A 227 7.57 -15.70 0.73
C PHE A 227 7.17 -15.06 -0.61
N GLY A 228 7.29 -13.74 -0.72
CA GLY A 228 7.02 -13.01 -1.96
C GLY A 228 7.88 -13.46 -3.15
N GLY A 229 9.16 -13.73 -2.94
CA GLY A 229 10.07 -14.17 -4.01
C GLY A 229 9.73 -15.55 -4.57
N TYR A 230 9.22 -16.46 -3.74
CA TYR A 230 8.86 -17.82 -4.17
C TYR A 230 7.48 -17.88 -4.83
N LEU A 231 6.55 -16.99 -4.46
CA LEU A 231 5.24 -16.85 -5.10
C LEU A 231 5.33 -16.54 -6.61
N LEU A 232 6.39 -15.86 -7.05
CA LEU A 232 6.60 -15.53 -8.47
C LEU A 232 6.65 -16.77 -9.38
N SER A 233 7.14 -17.89 -8.86
CA SER A 233 7.15 -19.17 -9.60
C SER A 233 5.75 -19.72 -9.88
N SER A 234 4.75 -19.29 -9.10
CA SER A 234 3.34 -19.63 -9.26
C SER A 234 2.55 -18.52 -9.96
N ASN A 235 3.20 -17.58 -10.66
CA ASN A 235 2.53 -16.40 -11.25
C ASN A 235 1.76 -15.54 -10.23
N VAL A 236 2.18 -15.55 -8.96
CA VAL A 236 1.60 -14.71 -7.90
C VAL A 236 2.58 -13.61 -7.54
N ILE A 237 2.11 -12.37 -7.46
CA ILE A 237 2.92 -11.21 -7.09
C ILE A 237 2.56 -10.78 -5.67
N ALA A 238 3.57 -10.73 -4.80
CA ALA A 238 3.42 -10.17 -3.48
C ALA A 238 3.90 -8.72 -3.46
N MET A 239 3.16 -7.88 -2.76
CA MET A 239 3.62 -6.59 -2.31
C MET A 239 4.08 -6.73 -0.86
N SER A 240 5.39 -6.73 -0.67
CA SER A 240 6.01 -6.91 0.64
C SER A 240 6.08 -5.60 1.42
N LEU A 241 5.61 -5.63 2.67
CA LEU A 241 5.51 -4.49 3.56
C LEU A 241 6.37 -4.72 4.81
N ALA A 242 7.29 -3.79 5.09
CA ALA A 242 8.05 -3.76 6.33
C ALA A 242 8.38 -2.31 6.74
N PRO A 243 8.48 -2.02 8.04
CA PRO A 243 8.93 -0.72 8.52
C PRO A 243 10.43 -0.49 8.29
N ASN A 244 10.87 0.77 8.31
CA ASN A 244 12.29 1.13 8.41
C ASN A 244 12.78 0.99 9.86
N ASP A 245 12.73 -0.23 10.40
CA ASP A 245 13.05 -0.52 11.80
C ASP A 245 14.54 -0.74 12.05
N VAL A 246 14.87 -1.25 13.24
CA VAL A 246 16.25 -1.58 13.67
C VAL A 246 16.96 -2.56 12.74
N HIS A 247 16.24 -3.31 11.91
CA HIS A 247 16.82 -4.24 10.96
C HIS A 247 17.16 -3.60 9.60
N GLN A 248 16.79 -2.33 9.38
CA GLN A 248 17.15 -1.35 8.32
C GLN A 248 17.03 -1.79 6.84
N ASN A 249 17.41 -3.02 6.48
CA ASN A 249 17.56 -3.48 5.10
C ASN A 249 16.48 -4.46 4.63
N GLN A 250 15.42 -4.70 5.41
CA GLN A 250 14.36 -5.66 5.03
C GLN A 250 13.83 -5.42 3.61
N ILE A 251 13.46 -4.17 3.31
CA ILE A 251 12.99 -3.78 1.97
C ILE A 251 14.13 -3.74 0.95
N GLN A 252 15.33 -3.30 1.32
CA GLN A 252 16.49 -3.31 0.41
C GLN A 252 16.81 -4.72 -0.09
N PHE A 253 16.74 -5.74 0.79
CA PHE A 253 16.90 -7.13 0.38
C PHE A 253 15.86 -7.55 -0.66
N ALA A 254 14.60 -7.18 -0.47
CA ALA A 254 13.55 -7.50 -1.44
C ALA A 254 13.79 -6.82 -2.79
N LEU A 255 14.14 -5.53 -2.79
CA LEU A 255 14.36 -4.74 -4.00
C LEU A 255 15.58 -5.22 -4.79
N GLU A 256 16.72 -5.52 -4.15
CA GLU A 256 17.91 -6.08 -4.82
C GLU A 256 17.65 -7.47 -5.43
N ARG A 257 16.64 -8.18 -4.92
CA ARG A 257 16.18 -9.47 -5.47
C ARG A 257 15.17 -9.32 -6.62
N GLY A 258 14.66 -8.11 -6.87
CA GLY A 258 13.61 -7.83 -7.84
C GLY A 258 12.20 -8.14 -7.34
N ILE A 259 11.99 -8.17 -6.03
CA ILE A 259 10.70 -8.48 -5.39
C ILE A 259 10.00 -7.16 -5.03
N PRO A 260 8.72 -6.96 -5.42
CA PRO A 260 8.00 -5.74 -5.10
C PRO A 260 7.85 -5.56 -3.59
N ALA A 261 8.34 -4.44 -3.09
CA ALA A 261 8.33 -4.14 -1.68
C ALA A 261 8.32 -2.63 -1.44
N TYR A 262 7.78 -2.20 -0.31
CA TYR A 262 7.83 -0.81 0.10
C TYR A 262 7.92 -0.66 1.61
N LEU A 263 8.47 0.49 2.02
CA LEU A 263 8.56 0.85 3.42
C LEU A 263 7.22 1.39 3.91
N GLY A 264 6.70 0.80 4.97
CA GLY A 264 5.46 1.24 5.60
C GLY A 264 5.13 0.45 6.87
N VAL A 265 4.08 0.89 7.55
CA VAL A 265 3.58 0.27 8.78
C VAL A 265 2.07 0.30 8.79
N LEU A 266 1.45 -0.67 9.46
CA LEU A 266 0.05 -0.60 9.87
C LEU A 266 -0.01 0.25 11.16
N GLY A 267 -0.02 1.57 10.98
CA GLY A 267 -0.07 2.57 12.06
C GLY A 267 -1.46 3.18 12.20
N THR A 268 -1.56 4.48 11.94
CA THR A 268 -2.79 5.28 12.00
C THR A 268 -3.38 5.60 10.64
N LYS A 269 -2.59 5.56 9.56
CA LYS A 269 -3.02 5.88 8.19
C LYS A 269 -3.33 4.64 7.36
N ARG A 270 -4.35 4.72 6.50
CA ARG A 270 -4.63 3.68 5.49
C ARG A 270 -3.38 3.37 4.67
N LEU A 271 -3.18 2.10 4.36
CA LEU A 271 -2.16 1.68 3.41
C LEU A 271 -2.50 2.25 2.02
N PRO A 272 -1.49 2.58 1.19
CA PRO A 272 -1.66 3.32 -0.07
C PRO A 272 -2.20 2.44 -1.21
N TYR A 273 -3.19 1.60 -0.93
CA TYR A 273 -3.85 0.73 -1.88
C TYR A 273 -5.36 0.96 -1.82
N PRO A 274 -6.04 1.08 -2.98
CA PRO A 274 -7.49 1.09 -3.04
C PRO A 274 -8.09 -0.12 -2.31
N SER A 275 -9.33 -0.02 -1.88
CA SER A 275 -10.00 -1.16 -1.25
C SER A 275 -10.03 -2.36 -2.20
N ARG A 276 -10.07 -3.59 -1.66
CA ARG A 276 -10.19 -4.83 -2.44
C ARG A 276 -9.08 -4.99 -3.48
N SER A 277 -7.83 -4.73 -3.10
CA SER A 277 -6.65 -4.83 -3.97
C SER A 277 -6.02 -6.23 -4.00
N PHE A 278 -6.17 -7.00 -2.92
CA PHE A 278 -5.46 -8.27 -2.72
C PHE A 278 -6.41 -9.46 -2.60
N GLU A 279 -6.05 -10.60 -3.18
CA GLU A 279 -6.76 -11.87 -2.96
C GLU A 279 -6.31 -12.60 -1.69
N LEU A 280 -5.07 -12.38 -1.26
CA LEU A 280 -4.55 -12.96 -0.02
C LEU A 280 -3.69 -11.96 0.73
N ALA A 281 -3.83 -11.96 2.05
CA ALA A 281 -2.93 -11.31 2.98
C ALA A 281 -2.15 -12.39 3.73
N HIS A 282 -0.87 -12.16 3.94
CA HIS A 282 0.01 -13.05 4.65
C HIS A 282 0.70 -12.30 5.78
N CYS A 283 0.72 -12.91 6.96
CA CYS A 283 1.57 -12.51 8.07
C CYS A 283 2.17 -13.76 8.71
N SER A 284 3.50 -13.84 8.69
CA SER A 284 4.25 -14.85 9.43
C SER A 284 5.08 -14.15 10.50
N ARG A 285 4.62 -14.21 11.76
CA ARG A 285 5.24 -13.51 12.91
C ARG A 285 5.47 -12.02 12.67
N CYS A 286 4.50 -11.32 12.07
CA CYS A 286 4.63 -9.89 11.75
C CYS A 286 4.63 -8.96 12.98
N ARG A 287 4.40 -9.49 14.20
CA ARG A 287 4.39 -8.74 15.47
C ARG A 287 3.41 -7.56 15.47
N ILE A 288 2.28 -7.73 14.80
CA ILE A 288 1.19 -6.76 14.80
C ILE A 288 0.21 -7.17 15.88
N ASP A 289 -0.07 -6.26 16.81
CA ASP A 289 -1.22 -6.39 17.69
C ASP A 289 -2.49 -6.10 16.87
N TRP A 290 -3.17 -7.17 16.44
CA TRP A 290 -4.40 -7.11 15.65
C TRP A 290 -5.63 -6.70 16.47
N LEU A 291 -5.56 -6.72 17.80
CA LEU A 291 -6.66 -6.38 18.71
C LEU A 291 -6.65 -4.92 19.14
N GLN A 292 -5.51 -4.24 18.98
CA GLN A 292 -5.40 -2.83 19.31
C GLN A 292 -6.51 -1.97 18.68
N ARG A 293 -6.93 -0.93 19.40
CA ARG A 293 -7.87 0.10 18.91
C ARG A 293 -9.12 -0.52 18.24
N ASP A 294 -9.80 -1.41 18.96
CA ASP A 294 -11.00 -2.13 18.49
C ASP A 294 -10.80 -2.93 17.20
N GLY A 295 -9.58 -3.43 16.98
CA GLY A 295 -9.24 -4.21 15.79
C GLY A 295 -9.02 -3.40 14.52
N ILE A 296 -8.73 -2.10 14.63
CA ILE A 296 -8.62 -1.18 13.48
C ILE A 296 -7.61 -1.65 12.42
N LEU A 297 -6.52 -2.30 12.81
CA LEU A 297 -5.52 -2.81 11.87
C LEU A 297 -6.04 -4.00 11.07
N LEU A 298 -6.83 -4.85 11.71
CA LEU A 298 -7.49 -5.97 11.04
C LEU A 298 -8.60 -5.48 10.11
N LEU A 299 -9.23 -4.35 10.43
CA LEU A 299 -10.21 -3.69 9.57
C LEU A 299 -9.57 -3.00 8.36
N GLU A 300 -8.36 -2.47 8.51
CA GLU A 300 -7.58 -2.03 7.34
C GLU A 300 -7.22 -3.22 6.43
N LEU A 301 -6.86 -4.36 7.01
CA LEU A 301 -6.66 -5.59 6.25
C LEU A 301 -7.95 -6.04 5.54
N ASP A 302 -9.10 -5.94 6.21
CA ASP A 302 -10.41 -6.20 5.63
C ASP A 302 -10.67 -5.30 4.42
N ARG A 303 -10.46 -3.98 4.56
CA ARG A 303 -10.64 -3.02 3.46
C ARG A 303 -9.83 -3.42 2.23
N LEU A 304 -8.61 -3.90 2.43
CA LEU A 304 -7.67 -4.27 1.36
C LEU A 304 -7.96 -5.61 0.69
N LEU A 305 -8.55 -6.56 1.44
CA LEU A 305 -8.88 -7.87 0.92
C LEU A 305 -10.17 -7.85 0.09
N ARG A 306 -10.11 -8.54 -1.05
CA ARG A 306 -11.26 -8.78 -1.93
C ARG A 306 -12.32 -9.67 -1.25
N PRO A 307 -13.60 -9.61 -1.69
CA PRO A 307 -14.59 -10.63 -1.30
C PRO A 307 -14.06 -12.04 -1.58
N GLY A 308 -14.22 -12.94 -0.61
CA GLY A 308 -13.64 -14.29 -0.66
C GLY A 308 -12.12 -14.34 -0.51
N GLY A 309 -11.46 -13.21 -0.26
CA GLY A 309 -10.02 -13.16 -0.03
C GLY A 309 -9.61 -13.82 1.28
N TYR A 310 -8.36 -14.27 1.34
CA TYR A 310 -7.83 -15.05 2.45
C TYR A 310 -6.88 -14.23 3.33
N PHE A 311 -6.85 -14.52 4.62
CA PHE A 311 -5.79 -14.08 5.51
C PHE A 311 -5.08 -15.30 6.10
N ALA A 312 -3.86 -15.57 5.62
CA ALA A 312 -2.99 -16.61 6.15
C ALA A 312 -2.11 -16.03 7.27
N TYR A 313 -2.33 -16.53 8.49
CA TYR A 313 -1.66 -16.06 9.69
C TYR A 313 -0.93 -17.21 10.36
N SER A 314 0.40 -17.07 10.45
CA SER A 314 1.27 -18.02 11.15
C SER A 314 2.00 -17.28 12.26
N SER A 315 1.61 -17.56 13.50
CA SER A 315 2.14 -16.89 14.69
C SER A 315 1.80 -17.71 15.94
N PRO A 316 2.52 -17.56 17.06
CA PRO A 316 2.25 -18.31 18.30
C PRO A 316 0.79 -18.27 18.73
N GLU A 317 0.12 -17.12 18.58
CA GLU A 317 -1.30 -16.93 18.91
C GLU A 317 -2.23 -17.86 18.10
N ALA A 318 -1.77 -18.47 17.01
CA ALA A 318 -2.55 -19.45 16.24
C ALA A 318 -2.39 -20.90 16.73
N TYR A 319 -1.32 -21.25 17.46
CA TYR A 319 -0.98 -22.66 17.74
C TYR A 319 -0.43 -22.95 19.14
N ALA A 320 0.19 -21.98 19.80
CA ALA A 320 0.70 -22.13 21.14
C ALA A 320 -0.45 -22.34 22.15
N GLN A 321 -0.11 -22.90 23.31
CA GLN A 321 -1.08 -23.36 24.31
C GLN A 321 -0.91 -22.66 25.65
N ASP A 322 -0.03 -21.66 25.75
CA ASP A 322 0.05 -20.82 26.94
C ASP A 322 -1.15 -19.88 27.05
N GLU A 323 -1.36 -19.37 28.26
CA GLU A 323 -2.55 -18.64 28.63
C GLU A 323 -2.73 -17.34 27.83
N GLU A 324 -1.63 -16.64 27.55
CA GLU A 324 -1.64 -15.37 26.82
C GLU A 324 -2.01 -15.59 25.36
N ASP A 325 -1.33 -16.51 24.68
CA ASP A 325 -1.60 -16.83 23.27
C ASP A 325 -3.04 -17.36 23.08
N LEU A 326 -3.54 -18.17 24.02
CA LEU A 326 -4.93 -18.63 24.01
C LEU A 326 -5.95 -17.51 24.26
N ARG A 327 -5.60 -16.50 25.07
CA ARG A 327 -6.46 -15.32 25.27
C ARG A 327 -6.54 -14.51 23.97
N ILE A 328 -5.39 -14.18 23.38
CA ILE A 328 -5.33 -13.42 22.13
C ILE A 328 -6.07 -14.16 21.01
N TRP A 329 -5.87 -15.48 20.88
CA TRP A 329 -6.60 -16.32 19.93
C TRP A 329 -8.13 -16.17 20.06
N LYS A 330 -8.65 -16.28 21.29
CA LYS A 330 -10.10 -16.19 21.55
C LYS A 330 -10.65 -14.83 21.17
N GLU A 331 -9.95 -13.76 21.56
CA GLU A 331 -10.35 -12.38 21.25
C GLU A 331 -10.30 -12.10 19.75
N MET A 332 -9.22 -12.51 19.08
CA MET A 332 -9.08 -12.37 17.62
C MET A 332 -10.15 -13.16 16.89
N SER A 333 -10.39 -14.41 17.28
CA SER A 333 -11.42 -15.28 16.69
C SER A 333 -12.81 -14.65 16.83
N ALA A 334 -13.14 -14.12 18.02
CA ALA A 334 -14.40 -13.44 18.25
C ALA A 334 -14.54 -12.15 17.43
N LEU A 335 -13.46 -11.40 17.23
CA LEU A 335 -13.45 -10.20 16.39
C LEU A 335 -13.70 -10.54 14.92
N VAL A 336 -12.95 -11.49 14.35
CA VAL A 336 -13.09 -11.86 12.93
C VAL A 336 -14.45 -12.50 12.65
N GLU A 337 -15.02 -13.25 13.59
CA GLU A 337 -16.38 -13.77 13.49
C GLU A 337 -17.42 -12.64 13.45
N ARG A 338 -17.27 -11.61 14.29
CA ARG A 338 -18.11 -10.39 14.22
C ARG A 338 -17.88 -9.58 12.94
N MET A 339 -16.73 -9.75 12.29
CA MET A 339 -16.43 -9.24 10.95
C MET A 339 -16.96 -10.14 9.83
N CYS A 340 -17.72 -11.20 10.14
CA CYS A 340 -18.26 -12.17 9.20
C CYS A 340 -17.22 -13.04 8.48
N TRP A 341 -15.98 -13.07 8.94
CA TRP A 341 -14.97 -13.97 8.41
C TRP A 341 -15.18 -15.37 8.98
N LYS A 342 -14.72 -16.37 8.23
CA LYS A 342 -14.77 -17.77 8.66
C LYS A 342 -13.37 -18.36 8.62
N ILE A 343 -13.13 -19.39 9.43
CA ILE A 343 -11.92 -20.21 9.29
C ILE A 343 -12.10 -21.04 8.01
N ALA A 344 -11.20 -20.85 7.05
CA ALA A 344 -11.10 -21.70 5.87
C ALA A 344 -10.39 -23.01 6.23
N GLU A 345 -9.28 -22.92 6.96
CA GLU A 345 -8.55 -24.08 7.50
C GLU A 345 -7.65 -23.62 8.65
N LYS A 346 -7.43 -24.49 9.64
CA LYS A 346 -6.43 -24.30 10.68
C LYS A 346 -5.61 -25.58 10.85
N ARG A 347 -4.31 -25.51 10.57
CA ARG A 347 -3.43 -26.67 10.60
C ARG A 347 -2.04 -26.30 11.09
N ASN A 348 -1.52 -27.10 12.04
CA ASN A 348 -0.21 -26.89 12.65
C ASN A 348 -0.07 -25.44 13.19
N GLN A 349 0.85 -24.68 12.60
CA GLN A 349 1.23 -23.32 13.00
C GLN A 349 0.44 -22.22 12.29
N THR A 350 -0.48 -22.58 11.38
CA THR A 350 -1.14 -21.63 10.49
C THR A 350 -2.65 -21.73 10.58
N VAL A 351 -3.31 -20.58 10.65
CA VAL A 351 -4.75 -20.42 10.44
C VAL A 351 -4.95 -19.61 9.17
N ILE A 352 -5.95 -19.98 8.38
CA ILE A 352 -6.39 -19.23 7.22
C ILE A 352 -7.84 -18.84 7.42
N TRP A 353 -8.11 -17.53 7.45
CA TRP A 353 -9.47 -17.01 7.42
C TRP A 353 -9.87 -16.63 5.99
N VAL A 354 -11.17 -16.60 5.74
CA VAL A 354 -11.76 -16.18 4.46
C VAL A 354 -12.85 -15.14 4.70
N LYS A 355 -12.82 -14.08 3.88
CA LYS A 355 -13.83 -13.03 3.85
C LYS A 355 -15.16 -13.52 3.29
N PRO A 356 -16.30 -12.91 3.68
CA PRO A 356 -17.56 -13.19 3.01
C PRO A 356 -17.50 -12.75 1.53
N LEU A 357 -18.19 -13.50 0.67
CA LEU A 357 -18.30 -13.21 -0.76
C LEU A 357 -19.23 -12.03 -1.06
N ASN A 358 -20.15 -11.70 -0.14
CA ASN A 358 -21.18 -10.68 -0.33
C ASN A 358 -21.57 -10.02 1.01
N ASN A 359 -22.50 -9.05 0.98
CA ASN A 359 -22.97 -8.33 2.16
C ASN A 359 -24.01 -9.07 3.04
N ASP A 360 -24.37 -10.32 2.75
CA ASP A 360 -25.50 -10.99 3.43
C ASP A 360 -25.27 -11.17 4.93
N CYS A 361 -24.03 -11.48 5.33
CA CYS A 361 -23.70 -11.56 6.74
C CYS A 361 -23.77 -10.17 7.39
N TYR A 362 -23.21 -9.15 6.74
CA TYR A 362 -23.22 -7.77 7.24
C TYR A 362 -24.63 -7.24 7.49
N ARG A 363 -25.57 -7.50 6.58
CA ARG A 363 -26.97 -7.08 6.69
C ARG A 363 -27.74 -7.80 7.80
N ARG A 364 -27.32 -9.00 8.21
CA ARG A 364 -27.95 -9.79 9.27
C ARG A 364 -27.38 -9.52 10.67
N ARG A 365 -26.35 -8.69 10.79
CA ARG A 365 -25.74 -8.35 12.08
C ARG A 365 -26.75 -7.65 12.97
N ALA A 366 -26.76 -7.98 14.26
CA ALA A 366 -27.61 -7.31 15.23
C ALA A 366 -27.27 -5.83 15.31
N PHE A 367 -28.28 -4.99 15.57
CA PHE A 367 -28.09 -3.57 15.79
C PHE A 367 -27.07 -3.33 16.93
N GLY A 368 -26.12 -2.42 16.72
CA GLY A 368 -25.08 -2.12 17.71
C GLY A 368 -23.87 -3.07 17.72
N THR A 369 -23.82 -4.09 16.84
CA THR A 369 -22.65 -4.97 16.73
C THR A 369 -21.38 -4.18 16.42
N LYS A 370 -20.30 -4.46 17.17
CA LYS A 370 -18.97 -3.90 16.92
C LYS A 370 -18.08 -4.89 16.15
N PRO A 371 -17.28 -4.44 15.16
CA PRO A 371 -17.18 -3.05 14.66
C PRO A 371 -18.38 -2.66 13.77
N PRO A 372 -18.82 -1.39 13.75
CA PRO A 372 -19.93 -0.94 12.91
C PRO A 372 -19.61 -1.03 11.41
N LEU A 373 -20.61 -0.85 10.55
CA LEU A 373 -20.36 -0.61 9.13
C LEU A 373 -19.88 0.84 8.92
N CYS A 374 -19.01 1.06 7.94
CA CYS A 374 -18.53 2.40 7.59
C CYS A 374 -19.68 3.28 7.08
N LYS A 375 -19.55 4.60 7.26
CA LYS A 375 -20.58 5.57 6.84
C LYS A 375 -20.63 5.67 5.32
N THR A 376 -21.78 6.02 4.76
CA THR A 376 -21.99 6.13 3.30
C THR A 376 -21.13 7.18 2.60
N GLY A 377 -20.54 8.12 3.32
CA GLY A 377 -19.63 9.13 2.78
C GLY A 377 -18.14 8.81 2.95
N ASP A 378 -17.80 7.68 3.58
CA ASP A 378 -16.41 7.23 3.68
C ASP A 378 -16.02 6.50 2.39
N ASP A 379 -15.20 7.14 1.56
CA ASP A 379 -14.66 6.55 0.35
C ASP A 379 -13.54 5.55 0.73
N PRO A 380 -13.74 4.23 0.55
CA PRO A 380 -12.75 3.24 0.93
C PRO A 380 -11.52 3.20 0.01
N ASP A 381 -11.52 3.96 -1.08
CA ASP A 381 -10.42 4.07 -2.04
C ASP A 381 -9.56 5.32 -1.84
N SER A 382 -10.04 6.24 -1.01
CA SER A 382 -9.25 7.36 -0.53
C SER A 382 -8.22 6.86 0.48
N VAL A 383 -6.93 6.94 0.11
CA VAL A 383 -5.83 6.29 0.85
C VAL A 383 -4.75 7.24 1.31
N TRP A 384 -4.50 8.34 0.59
CA TRP A 384 -3.34 9.18 0.84
C TRP A 384 -3.55 10.11 2.04
N GLY A 385 -2.86 9.83 3.16
CA GLY A 385 -2.94 10.62 4.39
C GLY A 385 -4.24 10.43 5.18
N VAL A 386 -5.11 9.53 4.73
CA VAL A 386 -6.41 9.23 5.35
C VAL A 386 -6.22 8.38 6.60
N PRO A 387 -6.72 8.80 7.77
CA PRO A 387 -6.74 7.97 8.97
C PRO A 387 -7.56 6.69 8.76
N MET A 388 -7.12 5.59 9.35
CA MET A 388 -7.95 4.38 9.42
C MET A 388 -9.20 4.64 10.29
N GLU A 389 -10.28 3.91 10.03
CA GLU A 389 -11.48 3.92 10.85
C GLU A 389 -11.82 2.50 11.31
N ALA A 390 -12.28 2.34 12.55
CA ALA A 390 -12.69 1.05 13.11
C ALA A 390 -14.11 0.66 12.63
N CYS A 391 -14.27 0.44 11.33
CA CYS A 391 -15.52 0.05 10.70
C CYS A 391 -15.29 -0.94 9.54
N ILE A 392 -16.34 -1.69 9.18
CA ILE A 392 -16.32 -2.61 8.03
C ILE A 392 -16.89 -1.90 6.81
N THR A 393 -16.14 -1.89 5.71
CA THR A 393 -16.59 -1.34 4.43
C THR A 393 -17.54 -2.32 3.73
N PRO A 394 -18.82 -1.97 3.51
CA PRO A 394 -19.73 -2.81 2.71
C PRO A 394 -19.29 -2.89 1.24
N TYR A 395 -19.59 -4.00 0.57
CA TYR A 395 -19.35 -4.12 -0.87
C TYR A 395 -20.38 -3.30 -1.68
N PRO A 396 -20.00 -2.80 -2.88
CA PRO A 396 -20.96 -2.22 -3.81
C PRO A 396 -22.10 -3.18 -4.16
N GLU A 397 -23.27 -2.66 -4.51
CA GLU A 397 -24.47 -3.49 -4.73
C GLU A 397 -24.28 -4.50 -5.88
N GLN A 398 -23.56 -4.12 -6.93
CA GLN A 398 -23.22 -5.02 -8.03
C GLN A 398 -22.41 -6.23 -7.53
N MET A 399 -21.34 -5.97 -6.78
CA MET A 399 -20.47 -6.99 -6.18
C MET A 399 -21.23 -7.89 -5.20
N HIS A 400 -22.17 -7.30 -4.44
CA HIS A 400 -23.05 -8.06 -3.56
C HIS A 400 -23.93 -9.04 -4.35
N ARG A 401 -24.53 -8.61 -5.47
CA ARG A 401 -25.36 -9.47 -6.33
C ARG A 401 -24.53 -10.57 -6.98
N ASP A 402 -23.34 -10.24 -7.47
CA ASP A 402 -22.49 -11.19 -8.20
C ASP A 402 -21.82 -12.21 -7.28
N GLY A 403 -21.78 -11.97 -5.96
CA GLY A 403 -21.21 -12.90 -4.99
C GLY A 403 -19.69 -13.05 -5.12
N GLY A 404 -18.99 -11.97 -5.48
CA GLY A 404 -17.55 -11.99 -5.67
C GLY A 404 -17.03 -10.77 -6.42
N THR A 405 -15.74 -10.78 -6.75
CA THR A 405 -15.09 -9.63 -7.42
C THR A 405 -15.46 -9.47 -8.89
N GLY A 406 -15.96 -10.53 -9.53
CA GLY A 406 -16.20 -10.59 -10.98
C GLY A 406 -14.92 -10.48 -11.83
N LEU A 407 -13.72 -10.59 -11.23
CA LEU A 407 -12.47 -10.53 -11.99
C LEU A 407 -12.21 -11.82 -12.76
N ALA A 408 -11.74 -11.66 -14.00
CA ALA A 408 -11.22 -12.77 -14.78
C ALA A 408 -9.98 -13.40 -14.11
N PRO A 409 -9.76 -14.71 -14.30
CA PRO A 409 -8.53 -15.37 -13.87
C PRO A 409 -7.32 -14.83 -14.66
N TRP A 410 -6.14 -14.90 -14.06
CA TRP A 410 -4.88 -14.69 -14.75
C TRP A 410 -4.62 -15.82 -15.77
N PRO A 411 -4.13 -15.54 -16.99
CA PRO A 411 -3.70 -14.25 -17.52
C PRO A 411 -4.78 -13.42 -18.23
N ALA A 412 -6.00 -13.94 -18.42
CA ALA A 412 -7.09 -13.20 -19.09
C ALA A 412 -7.40 -11.85 -18.43
N ARG A 413 -7.17 -11.73 -17.13
CA ARG A 413 -7.28 -10.46 -16.36
C ARG A 413 -6.46 -9.30 -16.94
N LEU A 414 -5.39 -9.55 -17.69
CA LEU A 414 -4.54 -8.51 -18.26
C LEU A 414 -5.29 -7.61 -19.25
N THR A 415 -6.20 -8.21 -20.03
CA THR A 415 -6.92 -7.54 -21.12
C THR A 415 -8.43 -7.53 -20.92
N THR A 416 -8.94 -8.16 -19.87
CA THR A 416 -10.37 -8.14 -19.54
C THR A 416 -10.73 -6.85 -18.80
N PRO A 417 -11.74 -6.07 -19.24
CA PRO A 417 -12.20 -4.88 -18.52
C PRO A 417 -12.65 -5.25 -17.09
N PRO A 418 -12.06 -4.68 -16.02
CA PRO A 418 -12.45 -5.02 -14.66
C PRO A 418 -13.84 -4.44 -14.31
N PRO A 419 -14.69 -5.15 -13.55
CA PRO A 419 -16.04 -4.67 -13.19
C PRO A 419 -16.05 -3.31 -12.48
N ARG A 420 -14.96 -2.98 -11.79
CA ARG A 420 -14.75 -1.72 -11.07
C ARG A 420 -14.68 -0.49 -11.99
N LEU A 421 -14.45 -0.64 -13.30
CA LEU A 421 -14.49 0.50 -14.21
C LEU A 421 -15.83 1.24 -14.19
N ALA A 422 -16.93 0.53 -13.92
CA ALA A 422 -18.25 1.12 -13.76
C ALA A 422 -18.29 2.15 -12.60
N ASP A 423 -17.55 1.90 -11.52
CA ASP A 423 -17.45 2.82 -10.37
C ASP A 423 -16.73 4.13 -10.75
N LEU A 424 -15.90 4.09 -11.81
CA LEU A 424 -15.12 5.22 -12.32
C LEU A 424 -15.76 5.89 -13.56
N TYR A 425 -16.97 5.47 -13.95
CA TYR A 425 -17.65 5.91 -15.17
C TYR A 425 -16.84 5.63 -16.46
N VAL A 426 -16.02 4.58 -16.45
CA VAL A 426 -15.26 4.11 -17.62
C VAL A 426 -15.98 2.92 -18.24
N THR A 427 -16.24 2.97 -19.55
CA THR A 427 -16.89 1.89 -20.29
C THR A 427 -15.89 0.82 -20.74
N ALA A 428 -16.37 -0.41 -20.96
CA ALA A 428 -15.56 -1.48 -21.54
C ALA A 428 -14.93 -1.08 -22.87
N ASP A 429 -15.70 -0.46 -23.78
CA ASP A 429 -15.22 0.03 -25.07
C ASP A 429 -14.06 1.03 -24.94
N THR A 430 -14.09 1.91 -23.93
CA THR A 430 -13.01 2.87 -23.68
C THR A 430 -11.75 2.14 -23.24
N PHE A 431 -11.89 1.17 -22.32
CA PHE A 431 -10.77 0.35 -21.86
C PHE A 431 -10.15 -0.48 -23.00
N GLU A 432 -10.98 -1.09 -23.85
CA GLU A 432 -10.50 -1.91 -24.98
C GLU A 432 -9.72 -1.08 -25.99
N LYS A 433 -10.18 0.13 -26.30
CA LYS A 433 -9.45 1.05 -27.19
C LYS A 433 -8.07 1.43 -26.66
N ASP A 434 -7.93 1.61 -25.35
CA ASP A 434 -6.65 1.93 -24.69
C ASP A 434 -5.74 0.69 -24.54
N THR A 435 -6.29 -0.52 -24.60
CA THR A 435 -5.52 -1.77 -24.38
C THR A 435 -4.92 -2.33 -25.67
N VAL A 436 -5.49 -2.00 -26.84
CA VAL A 436 -5.09 -2.55 -28.15
C VAL A 436 -4.09 -1.64 -28.89
N SER A 437 -3.76 -0.47 -28.35
CA SER A 437 -2.85 0.52 -28.96
C SER A 437 -1.36 0.24 -28.74
#